data_AF-A0A2J9VJ65-F1
#
_entry.id   AF-A0A2J9VJ65-F1
#
_cell.length_a   1.000
_cell.length_b   1.000
_cell.length_c   1.000
_cell.angle_alpha   90.00
_cell.angle_beta   90.00
_cell.angle_gamma   90.00
#
_symmetry.space_group_name_H-M   'P 1'
#
loop_
_entity.id
_entity.type
_entity.pdbx_description
1 polymer ?
#
loop_
_entity_poly.entity_id
_entity_poly.type
_entity_poly.pdbx_seq_one_letter_code
_entity_poly.pdbx_strand_id
1 'polypeptide(L)'
;MNNTNSLCGLIMPISAIDGCNEQHWLDVKQILTEAIELSGYSANLVSYADDVGIIQKRIIQNLYENPIVVCDVSGKNPNVMFELGMRLAFDKPTIIVKDDKTSYSFDTSPIEHLEYPRDLRFKKIVDFKDELAKKIKATVEKSNTDPGYTTFLKHFGTFTVAKLDSKEVSKEDYIIEEIKELKKYINAQFFNRNNATSYYGKYPQSVLRDIVESLISSEIERLDISGDKINDNFFLKLKNKLINSDKIRQYFASEDEFNHVFDKVVTRLYENQVDLFN
;
A
#
# COMPACT_ATOMS: atom_id res chain seq x y z
N MET A 1 3.82 -31.88 21.52
CA MET A 1 4.90 -31.45 20.63
C MET A 1 4.36 -30.27 19.84
N ASN A 2 4.87 -29.05 20.08
CA ASN A 2 4.47 -27.89 19.29
C ASN A 2 5.09 -28.04 17.91
N ASN A 3 4.34 -28.58 16.96
CA ASN A 3 4.78 -28.65 15.56
C ASN A 3 4.68 -27.23 15.00
N THR A 4 5.76 -26.46 15.10
CA THR A 4 5.86 -25.19 14.39
C THR A 4 6.10 -25.53 12.93
N ASN A 5 5.02 -25.74 12.17
CA ASN A 5 5.10 -25.92 10.72
C ASN A 5 5.90 -24.75 10.12
N SER A 6 6.89 -25.05 9.29
CA SER A 6 7.67 -24.02 8.60
C SER A 6 6.77 -23.18 7.70
N LEU A 7 7.10 -21.90 7.55
CA LEU A 7 6.31 -20.98 6.72
C LEU A 7 6.55 -21.25 5.23
N CYS A 8 5.49 -21.12 4.44
CA CYS A 8 5.56 -21.02 2.99
C CYS A 8 4.99 -19.67 2.57
N GLY A 9 5.81 -18.87 1.89
CA GLY A 9 5.36 -17.59 1.36
C GLY A 9 4.40 -17.80 0.20
N LEU A 10 3.23 -17.18 0.27
CA LEU A 10 2.25 -17.15 -0.80
C LEU A 10 2.29 -15.78 -1.46
N ILE A 11 2.47 -15.76 -2.78
CA ILE A 11 2.36 -14.58 -3.64
C ILE A 11 1.25 -14.87 -4.63
N MET A 12 0.28 -13.96 -4.75
CA MET A 12 -0.83 -14.13 -5.69
C MET A 12 -1.55 -12.81 -5.94
N PRO A 13 -2.37 -12.70 -7.00
CA PRO A 13 -3.26 -11.56 -7.17
C PRO A 13 -4.28 -11.50 -6.03
N ILE A 14 -4.53 -10.29 -5.53
CA ILE A 14 -5.49 -10.03 -4.42
C ILE A 14 -6.67 -9.15 -4.84
N SER A 15 -6.62 -8.59 -6.05
CA SER A 15 -7.61 -7.66 -6.59
C SER A 15 -8.06 -8.10 -7.98
N ALA A 16 -9.19 -7.56 -8.42
CA ALA A 16 -9.76 -7.91 -9.73
C ALA A 16 -8.76 -7.65 -10.87
N ILE A 17 -8.50 -8.68 -11.69
CA ILE A 17 -7.57 -8.63 -12.82
C ILE A 17 -7.92 -9.72 -13.84
N ASP A 18 -7.70 -9.43 -15.13
CA ASP A 18 -7.84 -10.40 -16.22
C ASP A 18 -9.22 -11.09 -16.25
N GLY A 19 -10.28 -10.31 -16.01
CA GLY A 19 -11.66 -10.81 -15.99
C GLY A 19 -12.05 -11.61 -14.74
N CYS A 20 -11.14 -11.80 -13.77
CA CYS A 20 -11.46 -12.38 -12.47
C CYS A 20 -11.70 -11.30 -11.42
N ASN A 21 -12.70 -11.52 -10.56
CA ASN A 21 -13.06 -10.65 -9.46
C ASN A 21 -12.30 -11.02 -8.17
N GLU A 22 -12.50 -10.25 -7.11
CA GLU A 22 -11.87 -10.50 -5.81
C GLU A 22 -12.26 -11.86 -5.21
N GLN A 23 -13.53 -12.27 -5.36
CA GLN A 23 -13.99 -13.57 -4.85
C GLN A 23 -13.22 -14.74 -5.49
N HIS A 24 -12.98 -14.69 -6.79
CA HIS A 24 -12.18 -15.70 -7.47
C HIS A 24 -10.80 -15.84 -6.84
N TRP A 25 -10.13 -14.73 -6.53
CA TRP A 25 -8.82 -14.75 -5.89
C TRP A 25 -8.88 -15.23 -4.43
N LEU A 26 -9.98 -14.99 -3.71
CA LEU A 26 -10.19 -15.59 -2.39
C LEU A 26 -10.32 -17.11 -2.47
N ASP A 27 -11.04 -17.62 -3.47
CA ASP A 27 -11.19 -19.07 -3.69
C ASP A 27 -9.85 -19.71 -4.08
N VAL A 28 -9.10 -19.08 -4.98
CA VAL A 28 -7.73 -19.50 -5.34
C VAL A 28 -6.81 -19.47 -4.12
N LYS A 29 -6.90 -18.44 -3.28
CA LYS A 29 -6.10 -18.33 -2.06
C LYS A 29 -6.37 -19.51 -1.14
N GLN A 30 -7.63 -19.84 -0.92
CA GLN A 30 -8.01 -20.99 -0.10
C GLN A 30 -7.44 -22.29 -0.69
N ILE A 31 -7.55 -22.49 -2.00
CA ILE A 31 -7.01 -23.67 -2.70
C ILE A 31 -5.49 -23.81 -2.48
N LEU A 32 -4.75 -22.72 -2.66
CA LEU A 32 -3.29 -22.70 -2.50
C LEU A 32 -2.89 -22.90 -1.03
N THR A 33 -3.60 -22.28 -0.09
CA THR A 33 -3.40 -22.48 1.34
C THR A 33 -3.59 -23.94 1.72
N GLU A 34 -4.68 -24.58 1.30
CA GLU A 34 -4.92 -26.00 1.59
C GLU A 34 -3.83 -26.91 0.98
N ALA A 35 -3.38 -26.63 -0.26
CA ALA A 35 -2.29 -27.38 -0.88
C ALA A 35 -0.95 -27.24 -0.10
N ILE A 36 -0.66 -26.03 0.37
CA ILE A 36 0.52 -25.75 1.20
C ILE A 36 0.41 -26.50 2.53
N GLU A 37 -0.75 -26.49 3.18
CA GLU A 37 -0.97 -27.19 4.45
C GLU A 37 -0.86 -28.71 4.30
N LEU A 38 -1.34 -29.29 3.19
CA LEU A 38 -1.12 -30.72 2.85
C LEU A 38 0.36 -31.07 2.74
N SER A 39 1.21 -30.09 2.45
CA SER A 39 2.66 -30.29 2.41
C SER A 39 3.35 -30.24 3.77
N GLY A 40 2.63 -29.86 4.85
CA GLY A 40 3.15 -29.71 6.21
C GLY A 40 3.71 -28.32 6.51
N TYR A 41 3.43 -27.33 5.65
CA TYR A 41 3.83 -25.93 5.80
C TYR A 41 2.62 -25.06 6.16
N SER A 42 2.86 -23.90 6.72
CA SER A 42 1.82 -22.89 6.96
C SER A 42 1.91 -21.79 5.91
N ALA A 43 0.82 -21.55 5.17
CA ALA A 43 0.77 -20.50 4.16
C ALA A 43 0.77 -19.10 4.79
N ASN A 44 1.62 -18.22 4.29
CA ASN A 44 1.69 -16.83 4.72
C ASN A 44 1.70 -15.91 3.50
N LEU A 45 0.67 -15.08 3.34
CA LEU A 45 0.59 -14.12 2.24
C LEU A 45 1.68 -13.05 2.42
N VAL A 46 2.61 -12.99 1.48
CA VAL A 46 3.82 -12.15 1.56
C VAL A 46 3.48 -10.66 1.67
N SER A 47 2.45 -10.24 0.94
CA SER A 47 1.97 -8.86 0.82
C SER A 47 0.93 -8.44 1.87
N TYR A 48 0.58 -9.30 2.83
CA TYR A 48 -0.44 -8.98 3.84
C TYR A 48 0.08 -8.02 4.93
N ALA A 49 -0.43 -6.78 4.97
CA ALA A 49 -0.23 -5.83 6.07
C ALA A 49 -1.27 -4.69 6.07
N ASP A 50 -1.59 -4.19 7.27
CA ASP A 50 -2.52 -3.07 7.49
C ASP A 50 -1.86 -1.67 7.35
N ASP A 51 -0.53 -1.57 7.35
CA ASP A 51 0.23 -0.32 7.36
C ASP A 51 1.10 -0.11 6.10
N VAL A 52 0.72 0.87 5.27
CA VAL A 52 1.26 1.16 3.91
C VAL A 52 2.78 1.40 3.86
N GLY A 53 3.40 1.93 4.93
CA GLY A 53 4.83 2.25 4.98
C GLY A 53 5.76 1.07 5.31
N ILE A 54 5.28 0.06 6.04
CA ILE A 54 6.06 -1.14 6.44
C ILE A 54 6.05 -2.22 5.34
N ILE A 55 5.12 -2.10 4.39
CA ILE A 55 4.80 -3.17 3.43
C ILE A 55 6.02 -3.60 2.62
N GLN A 56 6.79 -2.66 2.05
CA GLN A 56 7.91 -3.01 1.16
C GLN A 56 9.05 -3.72 1.89
N LYS A 57 9.46 -3.23 3.07
CA LYS A 57 10.50 -3.87 3.88
C LYS A 57 10.09 -5.29 4.28
N ARG A 58 8.83 -5.46 4.71
CA ARG A 58 8.27 -6.75 5.10
C ARG A 58 8.12 -7.72 3.93
N ILE A 59 7.68 -7.26 2.76
CA ILE A 59 7.62 -8.08 1.54
C ILE A 59 9.02 -8.62 1.25
N ILE A 60 10.03 -7.74 1.16
CA ILE A 60 11.41 -8.15 0.87
C ILE A 60 11.93 -9.14 1.91
N GLN A 61 11.67 -8.87 3.20
CA GLN A 61 12.08 -9.75 4.28
C GLN A 61 11.39 -11.12 4.20
N ASN A 62 10.07 -11.18 3.98
CA ASN A 62 9.33 -12.42 3.78
C ASN A 62 9.80 -13.20 2.54
N LEU A 63 10.06 -12.50 1.43
CA LEU A 63 10.61 -13.09 0.21
C LEU A 63 12.01 -13.65 0.42
N TYR A 64 12.78 -13.10 1.37
CA TYR A 64 14.08 -13.64 1.72
C TYR A 64 13.95 -14.78 2.74
N GLU A 65 13.31 -14.57 3.88
CA GLU A 65 13.32 -15.48 5.03
C GLU A 65 12.50 -16.75 4.82
N ASN A 66 11.40 -16.69 4.07
CA ASN A 66 10.56 -17.87 3.86
C ASN A 66 11.37 -18.99 3.16
N PRO A 67 11.39 -20.21 3.73
CA PRO A 67 12.11 -21.36 3.16
C PRO A 67 11.72 -21.65 1.72
N ILE A 68 10.42 -21.56 1.42
CA ILE A 68 9.87 -21.75 0.08
C ILE A 68 8.76 -20.73 -0.19
N VAL A 69 8.63 -20.36 -1.46
CA VAL A 69 7.56 -19.48 -1.96
C VAL A 69 6.76 -20.21 -3.04
N VAL A 70 5.43 -20.14 -2.93
CA VAL A 70 4.50 -20.48 -4.01
C VAL A 70 3.98 -19.17 -4.59
N CYS A 71 4.15 -18.99 -5.90
CA CYS A 71 3.84 -17.75 -6.60
C CYS A 71 2.85 -18.01 -7.74
N ASP A 72 1.64 -17.45 -7.65
CA ASP A 72 0.62 -17.52 -8.67
C ASP A 72 0.72 -16.33 -9.64
N VAL A 73 1.23 -16.57 -10.85
CA VAL A 73 1.42 -15.52 -11.88
C VAL A 73 0.19 -15.29 -12.75
N SER A 74 -0.95 -15.88 -12.40
CA SER A 74 -2.21 -15.77 -13.14
C SER A 74 -2.65 -14.32 -13.36
N GLY A 75 -3.17 -14.02 -14.55
CA GLY A 75 -3.56 -12.67 -14.95
C GLY A 75 -2.40 -11.66 -15.10
N LYS A 76 -1.14 -12.10 -14.97
CA LYS A 76 0.07 -11.27 -15.12
C LYS A 76 0.08 -10.02 -14.24
N ASN A 77 -0.31 -10.17 -12.97
CA ASN A 77 -0.34 -9.06 -12.04
C ASN A 77 1.07 -8.43 -11.87
N PRO A 78 1.27 -7.13 -12.15
CA PRO A 78 2.60 -6.50 -12.09
C PRO A 78 3.28 -6.60 -10.72
N ASN A 79 2.52 -6.54 -9.63
CA ASN A 79 3.07 -6.65 -8.28
C ASN A 79 3.57 -8.06 -8.00
N VAL A 80 2.80 -9.07 -8.42
CA VAL A 80 3.21 -10.48 -8.31
C VAL A 80 4.47 -10.75 -9.14
N MET A 81 4.55 -10.22 -10.36
CA MET A 81 5.73 -10.37 -11.21
C MET A 81 6.98 -9.72 -10.60
N PHE A 82 6.81 -8.57 -9.94
CA PHE A 82 7.89 -7.92 -9.20
C PHE A 82 8.38 -8.78 -8.03
N GLU A 83 7.46 -9.26 -7.18
CA GLU A 83 7.80 -10.11 -6.03
C GLU A 83 8.47 -11.43 -6.46
N LEU A 84 7.99 -12.02 -7.55
CA LEU A 84 8.61 -13.20 -8.16
C LEU A 84 10.03 -12.89 -8.63
N GLY A 85 10.26 -11.80 -9.36
CA GLY A 85 11.59 -11.39 -9.81
C GLY A 85 12.56 -11.22 -8.64
N MET A 86 12.12 -10.59 -7.55
CA MET A 86 12.90 -10.44 -6.32
C MET A 86 13.22 -11.79 -5.67
N ARG A 87 12.26 -12.70 -5.58
CA ARG A 87 12.48 -14.04 -5.03
C ARG A 87 13.49 -14.85 -5.86
N LEU A 88 13.38 -14.78 -7.19
CA LEU A 88 14.31 -15.44 -8.09
C LEU A 88 15.74 -14.86 -7.97
N ALA A 89 15.87 -13.55 -7.71
CA ALA A 89 17.17 -12.91 -7.45
C ALA A 89 17.82 -13.37 -6.13
N PHE A 90 17.03 -13.78 -5.14
CA PHE A 90 17.53 -14.43 -3.93
C PHE A 90 17.92 -15.90 -4.14
N ASP A 91 17.60 -16.47 -5.30
CA ASP A 91 17.87 -17.86 -5.69
C ASP A 91 17.42 -18.91 -4.66
N LYS A 92 16.27 -18.67 -4.04
CA LYS A 92 15.68 -19.53 -3.01
C LYS A 92 14.52 -20.37 -3.57
N PRO A 93 14.21 -21.53 -2.96
CA PRO A 93 13.17 -22.45 -3.42
C PRO A 93 11.85 -21.75 -3.78
N THR A 94 11.40 -21.94 -5.01
CA THR A 94 10.24 -21.24 -5.56
C THR A 94 9.46 -22.16 -6.47
N ILE A 95 8.15 -22.20 -6.30
CA ILE A 95 7.22 -22.90 -7.18
C ILE A 95 6.32 -21.86 -7.82
N ILE A 96 6.26 -21.89 -9.15
CA ILE A 96 5.38 -21.01 -9.91
C ILE A 96 4.14 -21.80 -10.30
N VAL A 97 2.97 -21.21 -10.05
CA VAL A 97 1.68 -21.71 -10.49
C VAL A 97 1.02 -20.69 -11.42
N LYS A 98 0.17 -21.16 -12.31
CA LYS A 98 -0.67 -20.31 -13.16
C LYS A 98 -1.96 -21.02 -13.50
N ASP A 99 -2.97 -20.29 -13.94
CA ASP A 99 -4.15 -20.89 -14.54
C ASP A 99 -3.93 -21.33 -16.01
N ASP A 100 -4.93 -22.00 -16.57
CA ASP A 100 -4.99 -22.49 -17.95
C ASP A 100 -5.34 -21.42 -19.01
N LYS A 101 -5.53 -20.15 -18.62
CA LYS A 101 -5.84 -19.02 -19.50
C LYS A 101 -4.69 -18.03 -19.67
N THR A 102 -3.84 -17.94 -18.65
CA THR A 102 -2.70 -17.05 -18.57
C THR A 102 -1.60 -17.65 -19.44
N SER A 103 -1.18 -16.87 -20.45
CA SER A 103 -0.04 -17.27 -21.28
C SER A 103 1.21 -17.36 -20.41
N TYR A 104 2.16 -18.22 -20.82
CA TYR A 104 3.47 -18.25 -20.19
C TYR A 104 4.07 -16.84 -20.15
N SER A 105 4.47 -16.43 -18.96
CA SER A 105 4.89 -15.05 -18.67
C SER A 105 6.41 -14.89 -18.72
N PHE A 106 7.15 -15.99 -18.93
CA PHE A 106 8.61 -16.01 -19.02
C PHE A 106 9.04 -16.57 -20.38
N ASP A 107 9.83 -15.79 -21.11
CA ASP A 107 10.46 -16.19 -22.39
C ASP A 107 11.65 -17.16 -22.21
N THR A 108 11.85 -17.68 -21.01
CA THR A 108 12.90 -18.66 -20.75
C THR A 108 12.28 -20.01 -20.39
N SER A 109 12.37 -20.93 -21.36
CA SER A 109 12.11 -22.37 -21.30
C SER A 109 12.51 -23.15 -20.02
N PRO A 110 13.45 -22.71 -19.13
CA PRO A 110 13.87 -23.53 -17.99
C PRO A 110 12.93 -23.60 -16.78
N ILE A 111 12.03 -22.63 -16.55
CA ILE A 111 11.23 -22.66 -15.30
C ILE A 111 9.91 -23.40 -15.53
N GLU A 112 9.77 -24.53 -14.86
CA GLU A 112 8.54 -25.31 -14.88
C GLU A 112 7.43 -24.62 -14.06
N HIS A 113 6.21 -24.60 -14.58
CA HIS A 113 5.03 -24.05 -13.91
C HIS A 113 4.00 -25.16 -13.68
N LEU A 114 3.31 -25.15 -12.54
CA LEU A 114 2.11 -25.97 -12.35
C LEU A 114 0.87 -25.22 -12.81
N GLU A 115 -0.02 -25.91 -13.51
CA GLU A 115 -1.22 -25.32 -14.07
C GLU A 115 -2.48 -25.78 -13.30
N TYR A 116 -3.39 -24.84 -13.04
CA TYR A 116 -4.73 -25.14 -12.52
C TYR A 116 -5.82 -24.60 -13.46
N PRO A 117 -7.03 -25.16 -13.47
CA PRO A 117 -8.07 -24.66 -14.36
C PRO A 117 -8.67 -23.35 -13.82
N ARG A 118 -8.76 -22.30 -14.64
CA ARG A 118 -9.33 -20.98 -14.25
C ARG A 118 -10.77 -21.08 -13.75
N ASP A 119 -11.51 -22.08 -14.18
CA ASP A 119 -12.89 -22.34 -13.74
C ASP A 119 -13.01 -23.08 -12.39
N LEU A 120 -11.88 -23.40 -11.74
CA LEU A 120 -11.78 -24.03 -10.42
C LEU A 120 -12.57 -25.34 -10.27
N ARG A 121 -12.71 -26.12 -11.35
CA ARG A 121 -13.40 -27.42 -11.32
C ARG A 121 -12.84 -28.35 -10.25
N PHE A 122 -13.71 -28.76 -9.32
CA PHE A 122 -13.37 -29.52 -8.11
C PHE A 122 -12.36 -30.66 -8.33
N LYS A 123 -12.65 -31.61 -9.24
CA LYS A 123 -11.78 -32.77 -9.45
C LYS A 123 -10.34 -32.37 -9.81
N LYS A 124 -10.19 -31.45 -10.77
CA LYS A 124 -8.88 -30.97 -11.20
C LYS A 124 -8.16 -30.18 -10.11
N ILE A 125 -8.91 -29.45 -9.28
CA ILE A 125 -8.36 -28.72 -8.14
C ILE A 125 -7.85 -29.67 -7.06
N VAL A 126 -8.54 -30.78 -6.80
CA VAL A 126 -8.04 -31.82 -5.88
C VAL A 126 -6.72 -32.41 -6.39
N ASP A 127 -6.67 -32.77 -7.68
CA ASP A 127 -5.45 -33.30 -8.32
C ASP A 127 -4.29 -32.26 -8.24
N PHE A 128 -4.59 -30.99 -8.55
CA PHE A 128 -3.63 -29.89 -8.45
C PHE A 128 -3.09 -29.68 -7.03
N LYS A 129 -3.95 -29.76 -6.00
CA LYS A 129 -3.53 -29.63 -4.59
C LYS A 129 -2.51 -30.71 -4.23
N ASP A 130 -2.77 -31.96 -4.63
CA ASP A 130 -1.87 -33.07 -4.38
C ASP A 130 -0.54 -32.94 -5.13
N GLU A 131 -0.57 -32.48 -6.38
CA GLU A 131 0.63 -32.22 -7.18
C GLU A 131 1.47 -31.08 -6.60
N LEU A 132 0.83 -29.97 -6.22
CA LEU A 132 1.49 -28.83 -5.59
C LEU A 132 2.13 -29.24 -4.26
N ALA A 133 1.41 -30.00 -3.41
CA ALA A 133 1.94 -30.48 -2.15
C ALA A 133 3.18 -31.39 -2.32
N LYS A 134 3.15 -32.30 -3.30
CA LYS A 134 4.32 -33.15 -3.66
C LYS A 134 5.48 -32.30 -4.13
N LYS A 135 5.22 -31.31 -5.01
CA LYS A 135 6.26 -30.44 -5.57
C LYS A 135 6.90 -29.56 -4.51
N ILE A 136 6.15 -29.05 -3.54
CA ILE A 136 6.67 -28.31 -2.38
C ILE A 136 7.68 -29.16 -1.63
N LYS A 137 7.32 -30.39 -1.22
CA LYS A 137 8.22 -31.29 -0.49
C LYS A 137 9.49 -31.59 -1.29
N ALA A 138 9.34 -31.98 -2.55
CA ALA A 138 10.47 -32.34 -3.41
C ALA A 138 11.43 -31.15 -3.65
N THR A 139 10.89 -29.94 -3.79
CA THR A 139 11.68 -28.72 -4.03
C THR A 139 12.49 -28.35 -2.78
N VAL A 140 11.87 -28.42 -1.59
CA VAL A 140 12.59 -28.14 -0.34
C VAL A 140 13.62 -29.22 -0.04
N GLU A 141 13.28 -30.50 -0.22
CA GLU A 141 14.22 -31.61 -0.04
C GLU A 141 15.45 -31.41 -0.93
N LYS A 142 15.24 -31.15 -2.23
CA LYS A 142 16.33 -30.90 -3.18
C LYS A 142 17.20 -29.71 -2.76
N SER A 143 16.58 -28.62 -2.30
CA SER A 143 17.29 -27.43 -1.81
C SER A 143 18.14 -27.69 -0.57
N ASN A 144 17.74 -28.63 0.29
CA ASN A 144 18.49 -28.96 1.49
C ASN A 144 19.61 -29.98 1.21
N THR A 145 19.39 -30.88 0.25
CA THR A 145 20.35 -31.95 -0.07
C THR A 145 21.45 -31.54 -1.04
N ASP A 146 21.18 -30.56 -1.91
CA ASP A 146 22.10 -30.11 -2.95
C ASP A 146 22.70 -28.74 -2.59
N PRO A 147 23.99 -28.68 -2.17
CA PRO A 147 24.68 -27.42 -1.91
C PRO A 147 24.80 -26.52 -3.15
N GLY A 148 24.60 -27.08 -4.34
CA GLY A 148 24.56 -26.41 -5.62
C GLY A 148 23.16 -26.06 -6.11
N TYR A 149 22.12 -26.24 -5.29
CA TYR A 149 20.75 -25.93 -5.67
C TYR A 149 20.62 -24.48 -6.14
N THR A 150 19.90 -24.30 -7.24
CA THR A 150 19.59 -23.01 -7.85
C THR A 150 18.19 -23.10 -8.42
N THR A 151 17.42 -22.03 -8.25
CA THR A 151 16.10 -21.89 -8.85
C THR A 151 16.15 -21.26 -10.22
N PHE A 152 17.07 -20.32 -10.44
CA PHE A 152 17.05 -19.50 -11.65
C PHE A 152 18.42 -19.00 -12.07
N LEU A 153 19.22 -18.45 -11.15
CA LEU A 153 20.39 -17.66 -11.51
C LEU A 153 21.43 -18.46 -12.32
N LYS A 154 21.70 -19.73 -11.99
CA LYS A 154 22.70 -20.50 -12.74
C LYS A 154 22.31 -20.79 -14.19
N HIS A 155 21.03 -20.71 -14.55
CA HIS A 155 20.59 -20.86 -15.95
C HIS A 155 21.02 -19.70 -16.84
N PHE A 156 21.36 -18.54 -16.26
CA PHE A 156 21.77 -17.34 -17.00
C PHE A 156 23.29 -17.09 -16.95
N GLY A 157 24.05 -17.83 -16.12
CA GLY A 157 25.49 -17.65 -15.97
C GLY A 157 26.00 -17.89 -14.55
N THR A 158 27.27 -17.57 -14.29
CA THR A 158 27.89 -17.64 -12.96
C THR A 158 27.58 -16.38 -12.16
N PHE A 159 26.38 -16.29 -11.60
CA PHE A 159 25.99 -15.17 -10.73
C PHE A 159 26.20 -15.51 -9.25
N THR A 160 26.67 -14.54 -8.48
CA THR A 160 26.67 -14.59 -7.01
C THR A 160 25.28 -14.25 -6.48
N VAL A 161 24.72 -15.12 -5.64
CA VAL A 161 23.40 -14.92 -5.00
C VAL A 161 23.37 -13.60 -4.24
N ALA A 162 22.29 -12.82 -4.41
CA ALA A 162 22.07 -11.60 -3.64
C ALA A 162 21.93 -11.94 -2.15
N LYS A 163 22.96 -11.61 -1.35
CA LYS A 163 22.89 -11.67 0.11
C LYS A 163 22.35 -10.33 0.60
N LEU A 164 21.30 -10.36 1.42
CA LEU A 164 20.95 -9.20 2.23
C LEU A 164 22.02 -9.07 3.32
N ASP A 165 22.81 -8.01 3.27
CA ASP A 165 23.74 -7.67 4.34
C ASP A 165 22.92 -7.33 5.60
N SER A 166 22.78 -8.31 6.49
CA SER A 166 22.28 -8.06 7.83
C SER A 166 23.37 -7.31 8.59
N LYS A 167 23.28 -5.99 8.63
CA LYS A 167 24.11 -5.21 9.55
C LYS A 167 23.72 -5.65 10.96
N GLU A 168 24.65 -6.23 11.72
CA GLU A 168 24.45 -6.40 13.17
C GLU A 168 24.31 -5.00 13.76
N VAL A 169 23.06 -4.60 14.01
CA VAL A 169 22.74 -3.33 14.62
C VAL A 169 22.94 -3.52 16.12
N SER A 170 23.81 -2.72 16.75
CA SER A 170 23.96 -2.74 18.22
C SER A 170 22.59 -2.48 18.86
N LYS A 171 22.35 -2.95 20.09
CA LYS A 171 21.06 -2.74 20.77
C LYS A 171 20.73 -1.24 20.83
N GLU A 172 21.75 -0.42 20.98
CA GLU A 172 21.70 1.03 20.98
C GLU A 172 21.26 1.59 19.61
N ASP A 173 21.85 1.09 18.52
CA ASP A 173 21.50 1.53 17.16
C ASP A 173 20.09 1.08 16.76
N TYR A 174 19.64 -0.09 17.20
CA TYR A 174 18.29 -0.59 16.94
C TYR A 174 17.25 0.26 17.68
N ILE A 175 17.52 0.61 18.94
CA ILE A 175 16.68 1.54 19.71
C ILE A 175 16.64 2.91 19.01
N ILE A 176 17.77 3.40 18.50
CA ILE A 176 17.81 4.68 17.78
C ILE A 176 17.00 4.62 16.47
N GLU A 177 17.08 3.52 15.71
CA GLU A 177 16.27 3.32 14.50
C GLU A 177 14.77 3.23 14.82
N GLU A 178 14.39 2.49 15.85
CA GLU A 178 12.98 2.42 16.27
C GLU A 178 12.47 3.74 16.82
N ILE A 179 13.30 4.53 17.52
CA ILE A 179 12.96 5.90 17.91
C ILE A 179 12.78 6.80 16.68
N LYS A 180 13.58 6.63 15.63
CA LYS A 180 13.41 7.36 14.37
C LYS A 180 12.13 6.95 13.65
N GLU A 181 11.79 5.67 13.61
CA GLU A 181 10.53 5.18 13.05
C GLU A 181 9.33 5.67 13.87
N LEU A 182 9.37 5.57 15.20
CA LEU A 182 8.38 6.18 16.11
C LEU A 182 8.23 7.68 15.84
N LYS A 183 9.33 8.41 15.65
CA LYS A 183 9.28 9.84 15.29
C LYS A 183 8.61 10.06 13.93
N LYS A 184 8.87 9.21 12.94
CA LYS A 184 8.16 9.26 11.63
C LYS A 184 6.68 8.97 11.80
N TYR A 185 6.28 7.96 12.57
CA TYR A 185 4.89 7.66 12.88
C TYR A 185 4.21 8.80 13.60
N ILE A 186 4.83 9.33 14.66
CA ILE A 186 4.33 10.47 15.42
C ILE A 186 4.17 11.68 14.50
N ASN A 187 5.17 12.00 13.68
CA ASN A 187 5.08 13.09 12.72
C ASN A 187 3.98 12.83 11.69
N ALA A 188 3.89 11.64 11.12
CA ALA A 188 2.82 11.25 10.19
C ALA A 188 1.44 11.31 10.85
N GLN A 189 1.34 10.99 12.14
CA GLN A 189 0.11 11.12 12.93
C GLN A 189 -0.20 12.58 13.25
N PHE A 190 0.80 13.44 13.42
CA PHE A 190 0.61 14.90 13.53
C PHE A 190 0.22 15.53 12.19
N PHE A 191 0.80 15.09 11.07
CA PHE A 191 0.38 15.47 9.73
C PHE A 191 -1.03 14.95 9.42
N ASN A 192 -1.37 13.72 9.84
CA ASN A 192 -2.72 13.17 9.76
C ASN A 192 -3.68 13.80 10.77
N ARG A 193 -3.24 14.33 11.92
CA ARG A 193 -4.08 15.12 12.84
C ARG A 193 -4.33 16.52 12.30
N ASN A 194 -3.36 17.10 11.61
CA ASN A 194 -3.53 18.36 10.89
C ASN A 194 -4.40 18.17 9.62
N ASN A 195 -4.41 16.97 9.03
CA ASN A 195 -5.33 16.58 7.95
C ASN A 195 -6.64 15.93 8.44
N ALA A 196 -6.75 15.54 9.72
CA ALA A 196 -7.99 15.10 10.38
C ALA A 196 -8.76 16.27 10.99
N THR A 197 -8.51 17.48 10.47
CA THR A 197 -9.55 18.49 10.34
C THR A 197 -9.92 18.65 8.87
N SER A 198 -10.31 17.56 8.20
CA SER A 198 -11.44 17.67 7.26
C SER A 198 -12.71 17.86 8.10
N TYR A 199 -12.75 18.99 8.81
CA TYR A 199 -13.99 19.69 8.99
C TYR A 199 -14.33 20.15 7.57
N TYR A 200 -15.22 19.38 6.90
CA TYR A 200 -15.98 19.74 5.69
C TYR A 200 -15.21 19.75 4.34
N GLY A 201 -15.78 19.70 3.12
CA GLY A 201 -17.15 19.74 2.60
C GLY A 201 -17.07 20.13 1.10
N LYS A 202 -17.46 19.25 0.18
CA LYS A 202 -17.66 19.46 -1.29
C LYS A 202 -16.48 19.97 -2.16
N TYR A 203 -15.53 20.76 -1.66
CA TYR A 203 -14.41 21.34 -2.41
C TYR A 203 -13.09 21.34 -1.60
N PRO A 204 -11.91 21.35 -2.26
CA PRO A 204 -10.61 21.49 -1.58
C PRO A 204 -10.48 22.79 -0.77
N GLN A 205 -9.74 22.78 0.35
CA GLN A 205 -9.54 23.96 1.21
C GLN A 205 -8.95 25.17 0.48
N SER A 206 -8.08 24.97 -0.51
CA SER A 206 -7.55 26.07 -1.34
C SER A 206 -8.67 26.78 -2.10
N VAL A 207 -9.60 26.03 -2.68
CA VAL A 207 -10.74 26.57 -3.43
C VAL A 207 -11.68 27.33 -2.50
N LEU A 208 -11.98 26.79 -1.31
CA LEU A 208 -12.83 27.47 -0.32
C LEU A 208 -12.20 28.77 0.18
N ARG A 209 -10.87 28.77 0.37
CA ARG A 209 -10.11 29.97 0.71
C ARG A 209 -10.23 31.04 -0.39
N ASP A 210 -10.00 30.66 -1.64
CA ASP A 210 -10.08 31.59 -2.79
C ASP A 210 -11.48 32.20 -2.92
N ILE A 211 -12.53 31.41 -2.67
CA ILE A 211 -13.93 31.88 -2.65
C ILE A 211 -14.13 32.92 -1.56
N VAL A 212 -13.67 32.66 -0.34
CA VAL A 212 -13.83 33.60 0.79
C VAL A 212 -13.01 34.87 0.57
N GLU A 213 -11.76 34.75 0.09
CA GLU A 213 -10.93 35.90 -0.27
C GLU A 213 -11.62 36.76 -1.33
N SER A 214 -12.18 36.15 -2.39
CA SER A 214 -12.93 36.85 -3.43
C SER A 214 -14.19 37.56 -2.90
N LEU A 215 -14.94 36.92 -2.00
CA LEU A 215 -16.15 37.51 -1.39
C LEU A 215 -15.82 38.70 -0.50
N ILE A 216 -14.75 38.61 0.29
CA ILE A 216 -14.28 39.70 1.15
C ILE A 216 -13.83 40.88 0.29
N SER A 217 -12.98 40.64 -0.73
CA SER A 217 -12.50 41.68 -1.63
C SER A 217 -13.64 42.39 -2.37
N SER A 218 -14.61 41.62 -2.88
CA SER A 218 -15.78 42.19 -3.58
C SER A 218 -16.63 43.09 -2.69
N GLU A 219 -16.74 42.77 -1.40
CA GLU A 219 -17.54 43.57 -0.46
C GLU A 219 -16.79 44.82 0.02
N ILE A 220 -15.46 44.74 0.16
CA ILE A 220 -14.61 45.90 0.44
C ILE A 220 -14.69 46.90 -0.72
N GLU A 221 -14.56 46.43 -1.96
CA GLU A 221 -14.70 47.26 -3.17
C GLU A 221 -16.08 47.90 -3.27
N ARG A 222 -17.14 47.15 -2.98
CA ARG A 222 -18.53 47.65 -3.04
C ARG A 222 -18.80 48.76 -2.03
N LEU A 223 -18.22 48.67 -0.83
CA LEU A 223 -18.50 49.60 0.27
C LEU A 223 -17.58 50.83 0.28
N ASP A 224 -16.61 50.90 -0.64
CA ASP A 224 -15.63 51.99 -0.77
C ASP A 224 -14.96 52.34 0.58
N ILE A 225 -14.54 51.30 1.31
CA ILE A 225 -14.03 51.42 2.67
C ILE A 225 -12.52 51.67 2.62
N SER A 226 -12.06 52.84 3.08
CA SER A 226 -10.64 53.11 3.33
C SER A 226 -10.06 52.12 4.35
N GLY A 227 -8.82 51.67 4.14
CA GLY A 227 -8.15 50.63 4.94
C GLY A 227 -8.24 50.82 6.46
N ASP A 228 -8.25 52.07 6.93
CA ASP A 228 -8.35 52.44 8.36
C ASP A 228 -9.67 52.04 9.05
N LYS A 229 -10.69 51.67 8.27
CA LYS A 229 -12.00 51.21 8.77
C LYS A 229 -12.16 49.68 8.76
N ILE A 230 -11.17 48.94 8.28
CA ILE A 230 -11.15 47.48 8.29
C ILE A 230 -10.66 47.02 9.66
N ASN A 231 -11.59 46.67 10.54
CA ASN A 231 -11.31 46.20 11.89
C ASN A 231 -12.13 44.94 12.22
N ASP A 232 -11.91 44.36 13.40
CA ASP A 232 -12.61 43.14 13.84
C ASP A 232 -14.14 43.28 13.77
N ASN A 233 -14.67 44.47 14.05
CA ASN A 233 -16.11 44.74 13.96
C ASN A 233 -16.62 44.74 12.52
N PHE A 234 -15.81 45.19 11.55
CA PHE A 234 -16.11 45.06 10.13
C PHE A 234 -16.19 43.59 9.72
N PHE A 235 -15.18 42.79 10.06
CA PHE A 235 -15.17 41.36 9.73
C PHE A 235 -16.27 40.58 10.44
N LEU A 236 -16.62 40.93 11.68
CA LEU A 236 -17.74 40.31 12.40
C LEU A 236 -19.08 40.59 11.72
N LYS A 237 -19.32 41.84 11.28
CA LYS A 237 -20.51 42.20 10.50
C LYS A 237 -20.54 41.49 9.16
N LEU A 238 -19.39 41.39 8.49
CA LEU A 238 -19.26 40.69 7.21
C LEU A 238 -19.54 39.19 7.34
N LYS A 239 -18.96 38.54 8.35
CA LYS A 239 -19.19 37.13 8.69
C LYS A 239 -20.67 36.85 8.90
N ASN A 240 -21.35 37.67 9.71
CA ASN A 240 -22.79 37.56 9.97
C ASN A 240 -23.66 37.82 8.73
N LYS A 241 -23.22 38.68 7.80
CA LYS A 241 -23.93 38.91 6.54
C LYS A 241 -23.77 37.73 5.58
N LEU A 242 -22.56 37.19 5.50
CA LEU A 242 -22.16 36.14 4.59
C LEU A 242 -22.75 34.78 4.99
N ILE A 243 -22.73 34.44 6.28
CA ILE A 243 -23.29 33.17 6.80
C ILE A 243 -24.79 33.03 6.52
N ASN A 244 -25.51 34.16 6.46
CA ASN A 244 -26.94 34.21 6.16
C ASN A 244 -27.26 34.31 4.66
N SER A 245 -26.25 34.27 3.78
CA SER A 245 -26.41 34.35 2.34
C SER A 245 -26.53 32.97 1.71
N ASP A 246 -27.55 32.77 0.86
CA ASP A 246 -27.70 31.54 0.08
C ASP A 246 -26.51 31.25 -0.85
N LYS A 247 -25.70 32.28 -1.17
CA LYS A 247 -24.48 32.12 -1.99
C LYS A 247 -23.39 31.29 -1.32
N ILE A 248 -23.41 31.13 0.01
CA ILE A 248 -22.38 30.39 0.76
C ILE A 248 -22.80 28.94 0.98
N ARG A 249 -24.11 28.69 1.12
CA ARG A 249 -24.70 27.35 1.29
C ARG A 249 -24.42 26.39 0.12
N GLN A 250 -24.09 26.91 -1.06
CA GLN A 250 -23.73 26.07 -2.22
C GLN A 250 -22.28 25.54 -2.17
N TYR A 251 -21.39 26.24 -1.45
CA TYR A 251 -19.96 25.93 -1.38
C TYR A 251 -19.56 25.25 -0.07
N PHE A 252 -20.20 25.64 1.04
CA PHE A 252 -19.89 25.16 2.38
C PHE A 252 -20.93 24.15 2.86
N ALA A 253 -20.47 23.05 3.43
CA ALA A 253 -21.29 21.97 3.98
C ALA A 253 -21.90 22.31 5.34
N SER A 254 -21.32 23.27 6.08
CA SER A 254 -21.94 23.82 7.30
C SER A 254 -21.50 25.25 7.62
N GLU A 255 -22.16 25.84 8.61
CA GLU A 255 -21.80 27.13 9.19
C GLU A 255 -20.43 27.12 9.88
N ASP A 256 -20.04 26.04 10.57
CA ASP A 256 -18.72 26.00 11.21
C ASP A 256 -17.59 25.87 10.19
N GLU A 257 -17.85 25.30 9.00
CA GLU A 257 -16.86 25.26 7.90
C GLU A 257 -16.52 26.66 7.44
N PHE A 258 -17.58 27.42 7.15
CA PHE A 258 -17.47 28.78 6.71
C PHE A 258 -16.74 29.61 7.76
N ASN A 259 -17.11 29.46 9.04
CA ASN A 259 -16.48 30.17 10.13
C ASN A 259 -14.98 29.87 10.23
N HIS A 260 -14.59 28.59 10.15
CA HIS A 260 -13.18 28.18 10.23
C HIS A 260 -12.35 28.71 9.05
N VAL A 261 -12.87 28.62 7.82
CA VAL A 261 -12.18 29.13 6.62
C VAL A 261 -12.11 30.66 6.65
N PHE A 262 -13.20 31.34 7.03
CA PHE A 262 -13.27 32.78 7.14
C PHE A 262 -12.27 33.33 8.16
N ASP A 263 -12.20 32.73 9.35
CA ASP A 263 -11.28 33.18 10.40
C ASP A 263 -9.82 33.00 9.95
N LYS A 264 -9.48 31.88 9.29
CA LYS A 264 -8.13 31.68 8.70
C LYS A 264 -7.78 32.72 7.63
N VAL A 265 -8.74 33.11 6.79
CA VAL A 265 -8.52 34.13 5.74
C VAL A 265 -8.30 35.49 6.40
N VAL A 266 -9.13 35.86 7.37
CA VAL A 266 -9.00 37.13 8.09
C VAL A 266 -7.68 37.21 8.87
N THR A 267 -7.27 36.14 9.57
CA THR A 267 -5.95 36.09 10.23
C THR A 267 -4.82 36.31 9.22
N ARG A 268 -4.88 35.69 8.05
CA ARG A 268 -3.88 35.88 6.99
C ARG A 268 -3.88 37.30 6.42
N LEU A 269 -5.05 37.94 6.30
CA LEU A 269 -5.15 39.33 5.88
C LEU A 269 -4.52 40.27 6.92
N TYR A 270 -4.68 40.00 8.21
CA TYR A 270 -4.00 40.72 9.28
C TYR A 270 -2.48 40.49 9.28
N GLU A 271 -2.04 39.24 9.10
CA GLU A 271 -0.61 38.91 8.98
C GLU A 271 0.04 39.63 7.79
N ASN A 272 -0.65 39.70 6.65
CA ASN A 272 -0.18 40.41 5.46
C ASN A 272 -0.28 41.94 5.55
N GLN A 273 -1.11 42.49 6.46
CA GLN A 273 -1.13 43.93 6.75
C GLN A 273 0.09 44.40 7.56
N VAL A 274 0.83 43.49 8.21
CA VAL A 274 2.07 43.82 8.92
C VAL A 274 3.23 44.18 7.95
N ASP A 275 3.14 43.77 6.68
CA ASP A 275 4.14 44.09 5.65
C ASP A 275 3.81 45.34 4.80
N LEU A 276 2.72 46.06 5.11
CA LEU A 276 2.33 47.31 4.43
C LEU A 276 2.64 48.59 5.24
N PHE A 277 3.25 48.44 6.42
CA PHE A 277 3.69 49.56 7.28
C PHE A 277 5.18 49.51 7.67
N ASN A 278 6.00 48.77 6.92
CA ASN A 278 7.46 48.93 6.93
C ASN A 278 7.97 49.36 5.55
#